data_AF-A0A8D1M0W8-F1
#
_entry.id   AF-A0A8D1M0W8-F1
#
_cell.length_a   1.000
_cell.length_b   1.000
_cell.length_c   1.000
_cell.angle_alpha   90.00
_cell.angle_beta   90.00
_cell.angle_gamma   90.00
#
_symmetry.space_group_name_H-M   'P 1'
#
loop_
_entity.id
_entity.type
_entity.pdbx_description
1 polymer ?
#
loop_
_entity_poly.entity_id
_entity_poly.type
_entity_poly.pdbx_seq_one_letter_code
_entity_poly.pdbx_strand_id
1 'polypeptide(L)'
;MKLTIDHTPERKDEKERIKKCGGFVAWNSLGQPHVNGRLAMTRSLGDLDLKTSGVIAEPETRRIKLHHADDSFLVLTTDGINFMVNSQEICDFVNQCHDPSEAAHAVTEQAIQYGTEDNTTAVVVPFGAWGKYKNSEVTFSFSRSFASSGRWA
;
A
#
# COMPACT_ATOMS: atom_id res chain seq x y z
N MET A 1 -10.85 6.08 -1.97
CA MET A 1 -10.06 6.59 -3.13
C MET A 1 -8.58 6.33 -2.87
N LYS A 2 -7.80 5.79 -3.83
CA LYS A 2 -6.34 5.66 -3.69
C LYS A 2 -5.63 6.97 -4.04
N LEU A 3 -4.63 7.38 -3.26
CA LEU A 3 -3.88 8.62 -3.44
C LEU A 3 -2.46 8.44 -3.97
N THR A 4 -1.88 7.25 -3.79
CA THR A 4 -0.56 6.87 -4.28
C THR A 4 -0.67 5.76 -5.33
N ILE A 5 0.39 5.61 -6.14
CA ILE A 5 0.59 4.51 -7.07
C ILE A 5 1.97 3.96 -6.79
N ASP A 6 2.06 2.66 -6.56
CA ASP A 6 3.32 2.04 -6.13
C ASP A 6 4.40 2.15 -7.22
N HIS A 7 5.61 2.48 -6.81
CA HIS A 7 6.79 2.57 -7.68
C HIS A 7 7.45 1.19 -7.81
N THR A 8 6.77 0.25 -8.47
CA THR A 8 7.30 -1.12 -8.66
C THR A 8 8.08 -1.26 -9.98
N PRO A 9 9.00 -2.23 -10.11
CA PRO A 9 9.72 -2.51 -11.35
C PRO A 9 8.82 -2.96 -12.53
N GLU A 10 7.55 -3.23 -12.28
CA GLU A 10 6.57 -3.60 -13.31
C GLU A 10 5.91 -2.37 -13.96
N ARG A 11 5.90 -1.23 -13.26
CA ARG A 11 5.36 0.02 -13.80
C ARG A 11 6.21 0.46 -14.99
N LYS A 12 5.59 0.66 -16.15
CA LYS A 12 6.30 0.80 -17.43
C LYS A 12 7.28 1.98 -17.43
N ASP A 13 6.85 3.13 -16.97
CA ASP A 13 7.64 4.35 -16.85
C ASP A 13 8.84 4.18 -15.89
N GLU A 14 8.62 3.52 -14.75
CA GLU A 14 9.68 3.21 -13.78
C GLU A 14 10.70 2.25 -14.39
N LYS A 15 10.23 1.16 -15.02
CA LYS A 15 11.06 0.16 -15.69
C LYS A 15 11.91 0.76 -16.81
N GLU A 16 11.34 1.68 -17.59
CA GLU A 16 12.05 2.42 -18.63
C GLU A 16 13.15 3.30 -18.04
N ARG A 17 12.87 4.02 -16.95
CA ARG A 17 13.89 4.83 -16.25
C ARG A 17 15.03 3.96 -15.75
N ILE A 18 14.74 2.85 -15.07
CA ILE A 18 15.77 1.92 -14.55
C ILE A 18 16.70 1.48 -15.69
N LYS A 19 16.14 1.01 -16.81
CA LYS A 19 16.93 0.59 -17.98
C LYS A 19 17.76 1.74 -18.59
N LYS A 20 17.15 2.92 -18.71
CA LYS A 20 17.82 4.11 -19.28
C LYS A 20 19.01 4.55 -18.43
N CYS A 21 18.95 4.37 -17.12
CA CYS A 21 20.03 4.66 -16.18
C CYS A 21 21.03 3.50 -16.01
N GLY A 22 20.96 2.45 -16.85
CA GLY A 22 21.89 1.32 -16.79
C GLY A 22 21.62 0.30 -15.69
N GLY A 23 20.50 0.42 -14.97
CA GLY A 23 19.98 -0.63 -14.10
C GLY A 23 19.25 -1.72 -14.87
N PHE A 24 18.97 -2.84 -14.21
CA PHE A 24 18.19 -3.94 -14.76
C PHE A 24 17.15 -4.46 -13.76
N VAL A 25 16.18 -5.24 -14.25
CA VAL A 25 15.18 -5.91 -13.41
C VAL A 25 15.44 -7.41 -13.47
N ALA A 26 15.74 -8.02 -12.33
CA ALA A 26 15.87 -9.46 -12.17
C ALA A 26 14.68 -10.02 -11.40
N TRP A 27 14.30 -11.26 -11.72
CA TRP A 27 13.17 -11.95 -11.09
C TRP A 27 13.72 -13.01 -10.15
N ASN A 28 13.28 -13.00 -8.89
CA ASN A 28 13.66 -14.04 -7.93
C ASN A 28 12.89 -15.35 -8.20
N SER A 29 13.19 -16.40 -7.44
CA SER A 29 12.54 -17.71 -7.57
C SER A 29 11.02 -17.69 -7.29
N LEU A 30 10.51 -16.64 -6.65
CA LEU A 30 9.09 -16.43 -6.36
C LEU A 30 8.40 -15.58 -7.43
N GLY A 31 9.10 -15.23 -8.53
CA GLY A 31 8.55 -14.39 -9.59
C GLY A 31 8.38 -12.93 -9.18
N GLN A 32 9.16 -12.44 -8.21
CA GLN A 32 9.12 -11.04 -7.79
C GLN A 32 10.26 -10.25 -8.45
N PRO A 33 9.95 -9.13 -9.14
CA PRO A 33 10.93 -8.32 -9.83
C PRO A 33 11.67 -7.37 -8.86
N HIS A 34 12.99 -7.31 -9.03
CA HIS A 34 13.89 -6.50 -8.20
C HIS A 34 14.87 -5.71 -9.08
N VAL A 35 15.05 -4.43 -8.78
CA VAL A 35 16.09 -3.58 -9.39
C VAL A 35 17.46 -4.12 -8.99
N ASN A 36 18.28 -4.40 -10.00
CA ASN A 36 19.60 -5.01 -9.90
C ASN A 36 19.61 -6.29 -9.04
N GLY A 37 18.49 -7.01 -8.99
CA GLY A 37 18.32 -8.21 -8.15
C GLY A 37 18.27 -7.95 -6.65
N ARG A 38 18.14 -6.69 -6.22
CA ARG A 38 18.24 -6.30 -4.80
C ARG A 38 17.00 -5.59 -4.26
N LEU A 39 16.43 -4.62 -4.96
CA LEU A 39 15.39 -3.74 -4.42
C LEU A 39 14.03 -3.93 -5.10
N ALA A 40 12.98 -4.23 -4.33
CA ALA A 40 11.63 -4.49 -4.84
C ALA A 40 10.85 -3.23 -5.28
N MET A 41 11.42 -2.04 -5.07
CA MET A 41 10.86 -0.74 -5.46
C MET A 41 11.85 0.05 -6.32
N THR A 42 11.35 1.07 -7.01
CA THR A 42 12.09 1.85 -8.01
C THR A 42 12.31 3.31 -7.62
N ARG A 43 11.78 3.73 -6.46
CA ARG A 43 12.05 5.01 -5.82
C ARG A 43 12.24 4.80 -4.33
N SER A 44 13.21 5.49 -3.74
CA SER A 44 13.50 5.41 -2.31
C SER A 44 14.34 6.58 -1.83
N LEU A 45 14.21 6.89 -0.54
CA LEU A 45 15.24 7.61 0.20
C LEU A 45 16.34 6.62 0.60
N GLY A 46 17.61 6.99 0.52
CA GLY A 46 18.72 6.06 0.78
C GLY A 46 19.20 5.33 -0.47
N ASP A 47 19.47 4.01 -0.40
CA ASP A 47 19.94 3.14 -1.50
C ASP A 47 20.97 3.81 -2.44
N LEU A 48 22.03 4.37 -1.85
CA LEU A 48 22.99 5.23 -2.54
C LEU A 48 23.63 4.53 -3.75
N ASP A 49 23.89 3.23 -3.65
CA ASP A 49 24.47 2.41 -4.71
C ASP A 49 23.53 2.17 -5.90
N LEU A 50 22.22 2.37 -5.72
CA LEU A 50 21.22 2.22 -6.78
C LEU A 50 20.78 3.56 -7.38
N LYS A 51 21.22 4.70 -6.83
CA LYS A 51 20.84 6.03 -7.33
C LYS A 51 21.27 6.26 -8.78
N THR A 52 22.47 5.82 -9.14
CA THR A 52 22.96 5.90 -10.53
C THR A 52 22.27 4.90 -11.46
N SER A 53 21.63 3.85 -10.93
CA SER A 53 20.85 2.86 -11.68
C SER A 53 19.37 3.23 -11.86
N GLY A 54 19.00 4.48 -11.55
CA GLY A 54 17.66 5.01 -11.78
C GLY A 54 16.69 4.87 -10.60
N VAL A 55 17.13 4.41 -9.43
CA VAL A 55 16.30 4.51 -8.22
C VAL A 55 16.36 5.95 -7.73
N ILE A 56 15.29 6.72 -7.85
CA ILE A 56 15.29 8.16 -7.52
C ILE A 56 14.64 8.45 -6.17
N ALA A 57 14.97 9.59 -5.56
CA ALA A 57 14.34 10.09 -4.34
C ALA A 57 13.18 11.07 -4.63
N GLU A 58 12.95 11.41 -5.90
CA GLU A 58 11.91 12.34 -6.31
C GLU A 58 10.51 11.70 -6.17
N PRO A 59 9.62 12.26 -5.33
CA PRO A 59 8.30 11.69 -5.11
C PRO A 59 7.34 12.05 -6.23
N GLU A 60 6.32 11.21 -6.40
CA GLU A 60 5.08 11.63 -7.06
C GLU A 60 4.18 12.34 -6.06
N THR A 61 3.60 13.47 -6.47
CA THR A 61 2.75 14.28 -5.61
C THR A 61 1.31 14.25 -6.10
N ARG A 62 0.37 14.27 -5.16
CA ARG A 62 -1.06 14.39 -5.45
C ARG A 62 -1.68 15.42 -4.52
N ARG A 63 -2.49 16.31 -5.10
CA ARG A 63 -3.22 17.33 -4.37
C ARG A 63 -4.72 17.09 -4.52
N ILE A 64 -5.41 17.08 -3.39
CA ILE A 64 -6.88 16.98 -3.33
C ILE A 64 -7.41 18.11 -2.46
N LYS A 65 -8.63 18.56 -2.74
CA LYS A 65 -9.37 19.47 -1.86
C LYS A 65 -10.28 18.63 -0.98
N LEU A 66 -10.17 18.78 0.34
CA LEU A 66 -11.04 18.08 1.27
C LEU A 66 -12.45 18.67 1.25
N HIS A 67 -13.44 17.78 1.28
CA HIS A 67 -14.84 18.12 1.47
C HIS A 67 -15.33 17.53 2.78
N HIS A 68 -15.34 18.34 3.85
CA HIS A 68 -15.65 17.89 5.21
C HIS A 68 -17.03 17.23 5.37
N ALA A 69 -17.96 17.43 4.43
CA ALA A 69 -19.25 16.75 4.47
C ALA A 69 -19.16 15.28 4.04
N ASP A 70 -18.20 14.94 3.17
CA ASP A 70 -18.12 13.64 2.49
C ASP A 70 -16.85 12.86 2.85
N ASP A 71 -15.73 13.54 3.05
CA ASP A 71 -14.45 12.90 3.34
C ASP A 71 -14.35 12.49 4.82
N SER A 72 -14.24 11.19 5.07
CA SER A 72 -14.26 10.60 6.42
C SER A 72 -12.89 10.54 7.08
N PHE A 73 -11.87 10.10 6.34
CA PHE A 73 -10.52 9.90 6.86
C PHE A 73 -9.48 9.81 5.75
N LEU A 74 -8.22 9.98 6.14
CA LEU A 74 -7.04 9.54 5.40
C LEU A 74 -6.40 8.39 6.17
N VAL A 75 -6.00 7.34 5.45
CA VAL A 75 -5.23 6.22 6.00
C VAL A 75 -3.91 6.07 5.25
N LEU A 76 -2.82 5.94 5.99
CA LEU A 76 -1.48 5.62 5.49
C LEU A 76 -1.09 4.24 6.00
N THR A 77 -0.55 3.39 5.13
CA THR A 77 -0.17 2.01 5.46
C THR A 77 1.18 1.62 4.85
N THR A 78 1.91 0.73 5.52
CA THR A 78 3.10 0.06 4.96
C THR A 78 2.72 -1.17 4.12
N ASP A 79 3.69 -1.68 3.38
CA ASP A 79 3.57 -2.86 2.52
C ASP A 79 3.20 -4.14 3.27
N GLY A 80 3.69 -4.31 4.51
CA GLY A 80 3.25 -5.40 5.39
C GLY A 80 1.73 -5.52 5.57
N ILE A 81 0.97 -4.42 5.44
CA ILE A 81 -0.50 -4.45 5.39
C ILE A 81 -0.98 -4.67 3.95
N ASN A 82 -0.41 -3.92 3.01
CA ASN A 82 -0.89 -3.83 1.63
C ASN A 82 -0.72 -5.11 0.82
N PHE A 83 0.10 -6.07 1.29
CA PHE A 83 0.21 -7.42 0.73
C PHE A 83 -0.97 -8.33 1.10
N MET A 84 -1.53 -8.18 2.30
CA MET A 84 -2.61 -9.04 2.81
C MET A 84 -3.99 -8.40 2.63
N VAL A 85 -4.07 -7.08 2.72
CA VAL A 85 -5.31 -6.33 2.80
C VAL A 85 -5.38 -5.31 1.67
N ASN A 86 -6.46 -5.33 0.89
CA ASN A 86 -6.66 -4.35 -0.19
C ASN A 86 -7.27 -3.05 0.34
N SER A 87 -7.22 -1.98 -0.46
CA SER A 87 -7.66 -0.64 -0.03
C SER A 87 -9.14 -0.54 0.34
N GLN A 88 -10.01 -1.40 -0.21
CA GLN A 88 -11.43 -1.39 0.14
C GLN A 88 -11.62 -1.98 1.53
N GLU A 89 -10.97 -3.10 1.82
CA GLU A 89 -11.01 -3.70 3.17
C GLU A 89 -10.45 -2.79 4.25
N ILE A 90 -9.35 -2.08 3.95
CA ILE A 90 -8.81 -1.08 4.87
C ILE A 90 -9.90 -0.05 5.21
N CYS A 91 -10.64 0.44 4.20
CA CYS A 91 -11.76 1.36 4.45
C CYS A 91 -12.87 0.69 5.28
N ASP A 92 -13.18 -0.57 5.00
CA ASP A 92 -14.23 -1.30 5.69
C ASP A 92 -13.89 -1.54 7.17
N PHE A 93 -12.63 -1.87 7.49
CA PHE A 93 -12.14 -2.00 8.87
C PHE A 93 -12.22 -0.66 9.60
N VAL A 94 -11.74 0.43 8.97
CA VAL A 94 -11.78 1.76 9.58
C VAL A 94 -13.22 2.21 9.86
N ASN A 95 -14.17 1.94 8.96
CA ASN A 95 -15.58 2.32 9.11
C ASN A 95 -16.35 1.52 10.18
N GLN A 96 -15.78 0.41 10.68
CA GLN A 96 -16.38 -0.41 11.74
C GLN A 96 -15.92 0.02 13.14
N CYS A 97 -14.79 0.71 13.24
CA CYS A 97 -14.22 1.15 14.51
C CYS A 97 -14.87 2.44 15.02
N HIS A 98 -14.84 2.62 16.34
CA HIS A 98 -15.39 3.79 17.00
C HIS A 98 -14.51 5.03 16.78
N ASP A 99 -13.19 4.88 16.90
CA ASP A 99 -12.23 5.97 16.80
C ASP A 99 -10.99 5.62 15.95
N PRO A 100 -10.20 6.62 15.50
CA PRO A 100 -9.04 6.39 14.65
C PRO A 100 -7.94 5.53 15.28
N SER A 101 -7.83 5.51 16.61
CA SER A 101 -6.81 4.72 17.30
C SER A 101 -7.16 3.24 17.24
N GLU A 102 -8.42 2.90 17.53
CA GLU A 102 -8.95 1.55 17.35
C GLU A 102 -8.84 1.12 15.89
N ALA A 103 -9.21 1.99 14.95
CA ALA A 103 -9.14 1.72 13.52
C ALA A 103 -7.70 1.39 13.05
N ALA A 104 -6.71 2.15 13.51
CA ALA A 104 -5.31 1.90 13.17
C ALA A 104 -4.85 0.52 13.68
N HIS A 105 -5.23 0.18 14.93
CA HIS A 105 -4.90 -1.12 15.52
C HIS A 105 -5.60 -2.28 14.80
N ALA A 106 -6.89 -2.12 14.49
CA ALA A 106 -7.66 -3.12 13.75
C ALA A 106 -7.04 -3.42 12.38
N VAL A 107 -6.63 -2.39 11.63
CA VAL A 107 -5.98 -2.57 10.32
C VAL A 107 -4.66 -3.34 10.44
N THR A 108 -3.82 -3.02 11.44
CA THR A 108 -2.55 -3.75 11.64
C THR A 108 -2.78 -5.20 12.09
N GLU A 109 -3.73 -5.42 12.99
CA GLU A 109 -4.06 -6.74 13.54
C GLU A 109 -4.65 -7.66 12.46
N GLN A 110 -5.53 -7.15 11.60
CA GLN A 110 -6.08 -7.94 10.50
C GLN A 110 -5.00 -8.43 9.52
N ALA A 111 -4.00 -7.61 9.22
CA ALA A 111 -2.88 -8.04 8.38
C ALA A 111 -2.05 -9.15 9.02
N ILE A 112 -1.83 -9.09 10.35
CA ILE A 112 -1.15 -10.13 11.13
C ILE A 112 -1.97 -11.43 11.14
N GLN A 113 -3.29 -11.33 11.34
CA GLN A 113 -4.19 -12.48 11.31
C GLN A 113 -4.24 -13.16 9.94
N TYR A 114 -4.01 -12.41 8.86
CA TYR A 114 -3.88 -12.96 7.50
C TYR A 114 -2.49 -13.54 7.21
N GLY A 115 -1.58 -13.53 8.18
CA GLY A 115 -0.28 -14.19 8.10
C GLY A 115 0.82 -13.33 7.50
N THR A 116 0.73 -11.99 7.59
CA THR A 116 1.87 -11.14 7.23
C THR A 116 3.02 -11.36 8.21
N GLU A 117 4.23 -11.50 7.68
CA GLU A 117 5.46 -11.63 8.47
C GLU A 117 6.27 -10.33 8.50
N ASP A 118 5.82 -9.31 7.77
CA ASP A 118 6.48 -8.02 7.66
C ASP A 118 5.94 -7.02 8.69
N ASN A 119 6.66 -5.91 8.89
CA ASN A 119 6.25 -4.84 9.78
C ASN A 119 4.96 -4.17 9.28
N THR A 120 3.96 -4.14 10.16
CA THR A 120 2.68 -3.50 9.90
C THR A 120 2.64 -2.14 10.58
N THR A 121 2.31 -1.09 9.83
CA THR A 121 2.13 0.26 10.38
C THR A 121 0.97 0.93 9.68
N ALA A 122 0.02 1.45 10.46
CA ALA A 122 -1.12 2.22 9.98
C ALA A 122 -1.21 3.56 10.71
N VAL A 123 -1.55 4.62 9.99
CA VAL A 123 -1.92 5.93 10.54
C VAL A 123 -3.28 6.31 10.01
N VAL A 124 -4.23 6.58 10.90
CA VAL A 124 -5.59 7.00 10.55
C VAL A 124 -5.82 8.44 11.00
N VAL A 125 -6.14 9.31 10.06
CA VAL A 125 -6.40 10.74 10.29
C VAL A 125 -7.87 11.02 10.03
N PRO A 126 -8.67 11.36 11.05
CA PRO A 126 -10.09 11.65 10.85
C PRO A 126 -10.31 12.99 10.15
N PHE A 127 -11.34 13.06 9.33
CA PHE A 127 -11.88 14.27 8.73
C PHE A 127 -13.33 14.52 9.20
N GLY A 128 -13.99 15.53 8.62
CA GLY A 128 -15.29 16.00 9.09
C GLY A 128 -16.45 15.01 8.96
N ALA A 129 -16.31 14.00 8.10
CA ALA A 129 -17.33 12.96 7.90
C ALA A 129 -17.06 11.67 8.69
N TRP A 130 -16.10 11.64 9.62
CA TRP A 130 -15.83 10.46 10.45
C TRP A 130 -17.11 9.94 11.12
N GLY A 131 -17.35 8.63 11.00
CA GLY A 131 -18.51 7.96 11.60
C GLY A 131 -19.85 8.16 10.88
N LYS A 132 -19.92 8.96 9.79
CA LYS A 132 -21.14 9.12 8.98
C LYS A 132 -21.48 7.87 8.17
N TYR A 133 -20.45 7.18 7.66
CA TYR A 133 -20.59 6.00 6.83
C TYR A 133 -20.19 4.78 7.67
N LYS A 134 -21.17 4.19 8.37
CA LYS A 134 -20.98 2.92 9.07
C LYS A 134 -21.46 1.80 8.16
N ASN A 135 -20.62 0.79 7.93
CA ASN A 135 -21.07 -0.43 7.28
C ASN A 135 -21.99 -1.18 8.27
N SER A 136 -23.26 -1.32 7.93
CA SER A 136 -24.18 -2.23 8.61
C SER A 136 -23.80 -3.66 8.24
N GLU A 137 -23.20 -4.39 9.18
CA GLU A 137 -22.86 -5.84 9.19
C GLU A 137 -22.59 -6.52 7.85
N VAL A 138 -21.34 -6.98 7.61
CA VAL A 138 -21.08 -8.08 6.65
C VAL A 138 -20.03 -9.06 7.17
N THR A 139 -20.40 -10.33 7.06
CA THR A 139 -19.73 -11.57 7.43
C THR A 139 -18.24 -11.62 7.11
N PHE A 140 -17.42 -11.94 8.11
CA PHE A 140 -16.05 -12.43 7.92
C PHE A 140 -16.10 -13.73 7.10
N SER A 141 -15.98 -13.64 5.78
CA SER A 141 -15.80 -14.83 4.94
C SER A 141 -14.39 -15.36 5.16
N PHE A 142 -14.29 -16.38 6.03
CA PHE A 142 -13.08 -17.20 6.20
C PHE A 142 -12.62 -17.83 4.86
N SER A 143 -13.54 -17.93 3.90
CA SER A 143 -13.29 -18.31 2.51
C SER A 143 -12.97 -17.08 1.66
N ARG A 144 -11.75 -16.57 1.78
CA ARG A 144 -11.16 -15.81 0.68
C ARG A 144 -10.61 -16.78 -0.35
N SER A 145 -11.25 -16.79 -1.52
CA SER A 145 -10.69 -17.40 -2.72
C SER A 145 -9.31 -16.78 -2.95
N PHE A 146 -8.29 -17.62 -3.07
CA PHE A 146 -6.86 -17.27 -3.23
C PHE A 146 -6.54 -16.50 -4.54
N ALA A 147 -7.55 -15.95 -5.20
CA ALA A 147 -7.49 -15.32 -6.50
C ALA A 147 -7.84 -13.84 -6.37
N SER A 148 -6.92 -13.03 -5.82
CA SER A 148 -6.82 -11.57 -6.09
C SER A 148 -5.69 -10.87 -5.31
N SER A 149 -4.88 -11.54 -4.47
CA SER A 149 -3.70 -10.91 -3.85
C SER A 149 -2.49 -10.83 -4.79
N GLY A 150 -2.68 -11.13 -6.08
CA GLY A 150 -1.69 -10.96 -7.12
C GLY A 150 -1.39 -9.48 -7.36
N ARG A 151 -0.60 -8.87 -6.48
CA ARG A 151 0.28 -7.76 -6.88
C ARG A 151 1.39 -8.23 -7.83
N TRP A 152 1.48 -9.54 -8.05
CA TRP A 152 2.46 -10.24 -8.89
C TRP A 152 1.82 -11.32 -9.80
N ALA A 153 0.50 -11.27 -10.05
CA ALA A 153 -0.18 -12.18 -10.99
C ALA A 153 -0.79 -11.39 -12.16
#